data_AF-A0A177L325-F1
#
_entry.id   AF-A0A177L325-F1
#
_cell.length_a   1.000
_cell.length_b   1.000
_cell.length_c   1.000
_cell.angle_alpha   90.00
_cell.angle_beta   90.00
_cell.angle_gamma   90.00
#
_symmetry.space_group_name_H-M   'P 1'
#
loop_
_entity.id
_entity.type
_entity.pdbx_description
1 polymer ?
#
loop_
_entity_poly.entity_id
_entity_poly.type
_entity_poly.pdbx_seq_one_letter_code
_entity_poly.pdbx_strand_id
1 'polypeptide(L)' 'MSRKGNCLDNACIESFFGHLKSECFHLLTFNHASEVEQAIHEYIQFYNAARYQKKLKNPSPIDYRRRAVLFNDNKDV' A
#
# COMPACT_ATOMS: atom_id res chain seq x y z
N MET A 1 17.94 -21.60 11.08
CA MET A 1 18.56 -20.25 11.07
C MET A 1 17.68 -19.33 10.25
N SER A 2 17.14 -18.27 10.85
CA SER A 2 16.43 -17.21 10.11
C SER A 2 17.40 -16.59 9.10
N ARG A 3 17.00 -16.50 7.84
CA ARG A 3 17.80 -15.82 6.81
C ARG A 3 17.96 -14.36 7.28
N LYS A 4 19.18 -13.80 7.19
CA LYS A 4 19.42 -12.40 7.52
C LYS A 4 18.48 -11.55 6.65
N GLY A 5 17.59 -10.76 7.27
CA GLY A 5 16.58 -9.98 6.55
C GLY A 5 17.26 -9.07 5.52
N ASN A 6 16.76 -9.09 4.27
CA ASN A 6 17.18 -8.16 3.24
C ASN A 6 16.35 -6.87 3.41
N CYS A 7 16.95 -5.69 3.24
CA CYS A 7 16.25 -4.41 3.32
C CYS A 7 15.05 -4.33 2.35
N LEU A 8 15.10 -5.09 1.24
CA LEU A 8 13.99 -5.19 0.29
C LEU A 8 12.74 -5.87 0.86
N ASP A 9 12.89 -6.74 1.86
CA ASP A 9 11.77 -7.45 2.49
C ASP A 9 10.87 -6.49 3.28
N ASN A 10 11.48 -5.51 3.94
CA ASN A 10 10.80 -4.54 4.78
C ASN A 10 10.45 -3.24 4.05
N ALA A 11 11.13 -2.92 2.93
CA ALA A 11 10.99 -1.66 2.22
C ALA A 11 9.53 -1.33 1.83
N CYS A 12 8.75 -2.32 1.40
CA CYS A 12 7.35 -2.11 1.03
C CYS A 12 6.49 -1.68 2.21
N ILE A 13 6.63 -2.36 3.36
CA ILE A 13 5.81 -2.08 4.53
C ILE A 13 6.27 -0.80 5.25
N GLU A 14 7.58 -0.51 5.24
CA GLU A 14 8.13 0.75 5.72
C GLU A 14 7.60 1.95 4.92
N SER A 15 7.53 1.82 3.59
CA SER A 15 6.95 2.85 2.73
C SER A 15 5.47 3.05 3.04
N PHE A 16 4.69 1.98 3.20
CA PHE A 16 3.28 2.07 3.59
C PHE A 16 3.10 2.83 4.91
N PHE A 17 3.85 2.48 5.95
CA PHE A 17 3.74 3.14 7.25
C PHE A 17 4.23 4.60 7.23
N GLY A 18 5.25 4.92 6.44
CA GLY A 18 5.67 6.32 6.24
C GLY A 18 4.57 7.18 5.63
N HIS A 19 3.85 6.62 4.65
CA HIS A 19 2.70 7.26 4.01
C HIS A 19 1.50 7.39 4.94
N LEU A 20 1.11 6.32 5.64
CA LEU A 20 0.02 6.34 6.61
C LEU A 20 0.22 7.41 7.69
N LYS A 21 1.44 7.54 8.23
CA LYS A 21 1.73 8.55 9.24
C LYS A 21 1.61 9.97 8.67
N SER A 22 2.22 10.22 7.52
CA SER A 22 2.31 11.56 6.93
C SER A 22 0.97 12.07 6.37
N GLU A 23 0.16 11.17 5.83
CA GLU A 23 -1.08 11.51 5.10
C GLU A 23 -2.35 11.28 5.93
N CYS A 24 -2.25 10.63 7.09
CA CYS A 24 -3.39 10.37 7.98
C CYS A 24 -3.10 10.88 9.39
N PHE A 25 -2.16 10.26 10.12
CA PHE A 25 -1.95 10.56 11.54
C PHE A 25 -1.35 11.94 11.84
N HIS A 26 -0.60 12.55 10.92
CA HIS A 26 -0.09 13.91 11.10
C HIS A 26 -1.15 14.97 10.76
N LEU A 27 -2.22 14.60 10.06
CA LEU A 27 -3.25 15.52 9.59
C LEU A 27 -4.53 15.42 10.43
N LEU A 28 -4.75 14.31 11.13
CA LEU A 28 -5.95 14.00 11.90
C LEU A 28 -5.63 13.88 13.38
N THR A 29 -6.54 14.36 14.22
CA THR A 29 -6.54 14.14 15.67
C THR A 29 -7.67 13.17 16.00
N PHE A 30 -7.39 12.16 16.83
CA PHE A 30 -8.35 11.14 17.21
C PHE A 30 -8.64 11.24 18.71
N ASN A 31 -9.92 11.11 19.09
CA ASN A 31 -10.34 11.15 20.49
C ASN A 31 -10.62 9.74 21.03
N HIS A 32 -10.97 8.81 20.15
CA HIS A 32 -11.30 7.43 20.47
C HIS A 32 -10.55 6.43 19.60
N ALA A 33 -10.26 5.26 20.16
CA ALA A 33 -9.61 4.17 19.44
C ALA A 33 -10.40 3.71 18.20
N SER A 34 -11.73 3.75 18.27
CA SER A 34 -12.62 3.40 17.14
C SER A 34 -12.43 4.32 15.94
N GLU A 35 -12.13 5.60 16.16
CA GLU A 35 -11.85 6.55 15.07
C GLU A 35 -10.52 6.22 14.39
N VAL A 36 -9.53 5.78 15.16
CA VAL A 36 -8.24 5.31 14.63
C VAL A 36 -8.43 4.06 13.78
N GLU A 37 -9.19 3.08 14.27
CA GLU A 37 -9.47 1.84 13.53
C GLU A 37 -10.18 2.13 12.20
N GLN A 38 -11.21 2.97 12.24
CA GLN A 38 -11.95 3.40 11.06
C GLN A 38 -11.02 4.13 10.06
N ALA A 39 -10.20 5.07 10.52
CA ALA A 39 -9.26 5.79 9.66
C ALA A 39 -8.21 4.87 9.03
N ILE A 40 -7.75 3.85 9.74
CA ILE A 40 -6.83 2.83 9.20
C ILE A 40 -7.54 2.02 8.11
N HIS A 41 -8.78 1.56 8.34
CA HIS A 41 -9.55 0.80 7.34
C HIS A 41 -9.78 1.61 6.06
N GLU A 42 -10.18 2.87 6.19
CA GLU A 42 -10.38 3.76 5.04
C GLU A 42 -9.07 4.03 4.30
N TYR A 43 -7.97 4.27 5.04
CA TYR A 43 -6.67 4.50 4.43
C TYR A 43 -6.17 3.26 3.68
N ILE A 44 -6.38 2.04 4.20
CA ILE A 44 -6.02 0.80 3.51
C ILE A 44 -6.81 0.67 2.19
N GLN A 45 -8.11 0.98 2.20
CA GLN A 45 -8.93 0.94 0.98
C GLN A 45 -8.43 1.98 -0.03
N PHE A 46 -8.21 3.22 0.41
CA PHE A 46 -7.64 4.28 -0.43
C PHE A 46 -6.28 3.87 -1.01
N TYR A 47 -5.37 3.38 -0.17
CA TYR A 47 -4.01 2.99 -0.56
C TYR A 47 -4.05 1.92 -1.67
N ASN A 48 -4.91 0.92 -1.53
CA ASN A 48 -4.98 -0.19 -2.47
C ASN A 48 -5.79 0.10 -3.75
N ALA A 49 -6.88 0.85 -3.64
CA ALA A 49 -7.85 1.02 -4.73
C ALA A 49 -7.69 2.32 -5.51
N ALA A 50 -7.23 3.39 -4.86
CA ALA A 50 -7.30 4.75 -5.40
C ALA A 50 -5.96 5.52 -5.39
N ARG A 51 -4.95 5.06 -4.64
CA ARG A 51 -3.68 5.77 -4.53
C ARG A 51 -2.97 5.85 -5.88
N TYR A 52 -2.81 7.07 -6.34
CA TYR A 52 -2.14 7.37 -7.60
C TYR A 52 -0.62 7.27 -7.44
N GLN A 53 0.00 6.34 -8.16
CA GLN A 53 1.46 6.22 -8.21
C GLN A 53 1.99 6.78 -9.53
N LYS A 54 2.53 8.00 -9.49
CA LYS A 54 3.09 8.69 -10.68
C LYS A 54 4.19 7.87 -11.36
N LYS A 55 4.98 7.10 -10.60
CA LYS A 55 6.01 6.19 -11.12
C LYS A 55 5.46 5.01 -11.92
N LEU A 56 4.20 4.62 -11.75
CA LEU A 56 3.59 3.45 -12.42
C LEU A 56 2.68 3.81 -13.59
N LYS A 57 2.68 5.07 -14.07
CA LYS A 57 1.70 5.60 -15.04
C LYS A 57 0.26 5.57 -14.52
N ASN A 58 0.07 5.84 -13.22
CA ASN A 58 -1.21 6.14 -12.59
C ASN A 58 -2.18 4.98 -12.24
N PRO A 59 -1.87 3.68 -12.38
CA PRO A 59 -2.74 2.64 -11.86
C PRO A 59 -2.68 2.62 -10.34
N SER A 60 -3.78 2.21 -9.69
CA SER A 60 -3.76 1.83 -8.28
C SER A 60 -3.02 0.51 -8.10
N PRO A 61 -2.55 0.18 -6.87
CA PRO A 61 -1.85 -1.07 -6.61
C PRO A 61 -2.60 -2.33 -7.05
N ILE A 62 -3.93 -2.37 -6.86
CA ILE A 62 -4.77 -3.48 -7.34
C ILE A 62 -4.76 -3.57 -8.86
N ASP A 63 -4.90 -2.44 -9.56
CA ASP A 63 -4.88 -2.40 -11.01
C ASP A 63 -3.53 -2.84 -11.59
N TYR A 64 -2.44 -2.40 -10.96
CA TYR A 64 -1.09 -2.84 -11.30
C TYR A 64 -0.93 -4.35 -11.13
N ARG A 65 -1.40 -4.91 -10.00
CA ARG A 65 -1.37 -6.36 -9.76
C ARG A 65 -2.17 -7.14 -10.80
N ARG A 66 -3.38 -6.68 -11.14
CA ARG A 66 -4.22 -7.31 -12.17
C ARG A 66 -3.51 -7.33 -13.53
N ARG A 67 -2.91 -6.21 -13.94
CA ARG A 67 -2.14 -6.15 -15.18
C ARG A 67 -0.96 -7.11 -15.17
N ALA A 68 -0.21 -7.16 -14.07
CA ALA A 68 0.94 -8.08 -13.96
C ALA A 68 0.52 -9.56 -14.11
N VAL A 69 -0.60 -9.97 -13.50
CA VAL A 69 -1.13 -11.33 -13.65
C VAL A 69 -1.55 -11.61 -15.10
N LEU A 70 -2.28 -10.70 -15.73
CA LEU A 70 -2.69 -10.85 -17.14
C LEU A 70 -1.50 -10.92 -18.09
N PHE A 71 -0.45 -10.11 -17.88
CA PHE A 71 0.78 -10.17 -18.67
C PHE A 71 1.53 -11.49 -18.51
N ASN A 72 1.43 -12.13 -17.35
CA ASN A 72 2.11 -13.39 -17.09
C ASN A 72 1.36 -14.57 -17.73
N ASP A 73 0.03 -14.54 -17.74
CA ASP A 73 -0.83 -15.55 -18.39
C ASP A 73 -0.65 -15.59 -19.93
N ASN A 74 -0.32 -14.45 -20.54
CA ASN A 74 -0.06 -14.34 -22.00
C ASN A 74 1.37 -14.77 -22.41
N LYS A 75 2.21 -15.22 -21.49
CA LYS A 75 3.54 -15.78 -21.79
C LYS A 75 3.56 -17.31 -21.79
N ASP A 76 2.46 -17.94 -21.41
CA ASP A 76 2.31 -19.40 -21.36
C ASP A 76 1.55 -19.97 -22.59
N VAL A 77 1.49 -19.21 -23.71
CA VAL A 77 1.00 -19.65 -25.04
C VAL A 77 2.04 -19.44 -26.13
#